data_AF-A0A097R7V6-F1
#
_entry.id   AF-A0A097R7V6-F1
#
_cell.length_a   1.000
_cell.length_b   1.000
_cell.length_c   1.000
_cell.angle_alpha   90.00
_cell.angle_beta   90.00
_cell.angle_gamma   90.00
#
_symmetry.space_group_name_H-M   'P 1'
#
loop_
_entity.id
_entity.type
_entity.pdbx_description
1 polymer ?
#
loop_
_entity_poly.entity_id
_entity_poly.type
_entity_poly.pdbx_seq_one_letter_code
_entity_poly.pdbx_strand_id
1 'polypeptide(L)'
;MNYKTFSIALLTTLLATTCTYAASVQNSDSQSNNAQNNAVLTLDAPAASINAAGSKSKESKTTPIHMSCEDFLALDTQAQTPVVFWVSNLDTHYKGGDYVDEQQVDEFVTPMVIEECNKAPATKLIDLKSKMEQYVKKHF
;
A
#
# COMPACT_ATOMS: atom_id res chain seq x y z
N MET A 1 -38.56 3.75 32.57
CA MET A 1 -38.74 2.61 31.65
C MET A 1 -40.15 2.67 31.08
N ASN A 2 -40.29 2.94 29.78
CA ASN A 2 -41.54 2.79 29.02
C ASN A 2 -41.19 2.55 27.55
N TYR A 3 -41.15 1.27 27.17
CA TYR A 3 -40.85 0.76 25.82
C TYR A 3 -42.16 0.28 25.19
N LYS A 4 -43.05 1.21 24.83
CA LYS A 4 -44.29 0.86 24.14
C LYS A 4 -44.62 1.88 23.04
N THR A 5 -43.87 1.78 21.96
CA THR A 5 -44.32 2.11 20.60
C THR A 5 -43.45 1.31 19.64
N PHE A 6 -43.76 0.02 19.55
CA PHE A 6 -43.24 -0.88 18.54
C PHE A 6 -43.80 -0.48 17.17
N SER A 7 -42.91 -0.44 16.19
CA SER A 7 -43.11 -0.91 14.82
C SER A 7 -44.30 -0.38 14.03
N ILE A 8 -44.04 0.48 13.05
CA ILE A 8 -44.42 0.34 11.62
C ILE A 8 -43.77 1.53 10.90
N ALA A 9 -42.61 1.32 10.28
CA ALA A 9 -42.09 2.12 9.17
C ALA A 9 -40.91 1.37 8.54
N LEU A 10 -41.19 0.18 8.03
CA LEU A 10 -40.24 -0.57 7.22
C LEU A 10 -40.99 -0.95 5.95
N LEU A 11 -40.79 -0.17 4.89
CA LEU A 11 -40.78 -0.59 3.48
C LEU A 11 -40.76 0.62 2.53
N THR A 12 -39.91 0.50 1.50
CA THR A 12 -39.72 1.40 0.34
C THR A 12 -38.87 2.65 0.67
N THR A 13 -37.65 2.82 0.15
CA THR A 13 -37.24 2.64 -1.24
C THR A 13 -35.80 2.13 -1.36
N LEU A 14 -35.68 0.96 -2.00
CA LEU A 14 -34.43 0.46 -2.57
C LEU A 14 -34.15 1.29 -3.84
N LEU A 15 -33.23 2.25 -3.79
CA LEU A 15 -32.63 2.82 -4.99
C LEU A 15 -31.27 2.16 -5.18
N ALA A 16 -31.26 1.20 -6.10
CA ALA A 16 -30.06 0.57 -6.61
C ALA A 16 -29.24 1.62 -7.36
N THR A 17 -28.18 2.14 -6.73
CA THR A 17 -27.15 2.90 -7.43
C THR A 17 -26.29 1.91 -8.20
N THR A 18 -26.62 1.70 -9.48
CA THR A 18 -25.74 0.99 -10.41
C THR A 18 -24.48 1.82 -10.61
N CYS A 19 -23.34 1.34 -10.11
CA CYS A 19 -22.04 1.86 -10.52
C CYS A 19 -21.83 1.53 -12.01
N THR A 20 -21.97 2.53 -12.87
CA THR A 20 -21.57 2.44 -14.28
C THR A 20 -20.05 2.37 -14.34
N TYR A 21 -19.51 1.21 -14.71
CA TYR A 21 -18.09 1.05 -15.01
C TYR A 21 -17.83 1.62 -16.41
N ALA A 22 -17.26 2.82 -16.49
CA ALA A 22 -16.73 3.37 -17.73
C ALA A 22 -15.24 3.03 -17.81
N ALA A 23 -14.88 2.08 -18.68
CA ALA A 23 -13.51 1.91 -19.13
C ALA A 23 -13.20 3.03 -20.14
N SER A 24 -12.51 4.09 -19.71
CA SER A 24 -11.83 5.01 -20.62
C SER A 24 -10.35 4.66 -20.65
N VAL A 25 -9.94 4.00 -21.73
CA VAL A 25 -8.55 3.84 -22.13
C VAL A 25 -8.04 5.23 -22.52
N GLN A 26 -7.29 5.89 -21.64
CA GLN A 26 -6.53 7.08 -22.03
C GLN A 26 -5.21 6.61 -22.64
N ASN A 27 -5.22 6.58 -23.98
CA ASN A 27 -4.02 6.66 -24.78
C ASN A 27 -3.36 8.02 -24.51
N SER A 28 -2.22 8.02 -23.80
CA SER A 28 -1.37 9.19 -23.65
C SER A 28 -0.17 9.01 -24.55
N ASP A 29 -0.31 9.48 -25.78
CA ASP A 29 0.80 9.70 -26.70
C ASP A 29 1.79 10.70 -26.04
N SER A 30 3.03 10.27 -25.81
CA SER A 30 4.17 11.17 -25.70
C SER A 30 5.10 10.90 -26.88
N GLN A 31 5.02 11.83 -27.80
CA GLN A 31 5.71 11.96 -29.08
C GLN A 31 7.22 12.05 -28.85
N SER A 32 8.01 11.25 -29.58
CA SER A 32 9.44 11.54 -29.79
C SER A 32 9.75 11.47 -31.28
N ASN A 33 10.09 12.64 -31.80
CA ASN A 33 10.34 13.00 -33.18
C ASN A 33 11.46 12.16 -33.83
N ASN A 34 11.25 11.71 -35.07
CA ASN A 34 12.25 11.87 -36.14
C ASN A 34 11.57 11.79 -37.51
N ALA A 35 12.07 12.59 -38.44
CA ALA A 35 11.46 13.05 -39.67
C ALA A 35 11.16 11.95 -40.71
N GLN A 36 10.10 12.19 -41.49
CA GLN A 36 9.76 11.46 -42.70
C GLN A 36 10.79 11.73 -43.80
N ASN A 37 11.45 10.69 -44.29
CA ASN A 37 12.08 10.65 -45.61
C ASN A 37 12.12 9.18 -46.05
N ASN A 38 11.05 8.72 -46.69
CA ASN A 38 10.94 7.37 -47.18
C ASN A 38 10.80 7.42 -48.70
N ALA A 39 11.93 7.63 -49.38
CA ALA A 39 12.11 7.05 -50.69
C ALA A 39 12.21 5.52 -50.50
N VAL A 40 11.44 4.80 -51.32
CA VAL A 40 11.49 3.35 -51.55
C VAL A 40 12.94 2.85 -51.61
N LEU A 41 13.25 1.67 -51.05
CA LEU A 41 14.20 0.69 -51.59
C LEU A 41 14.29 -0.58 -50.71
N THR A 42 13.81 -1.67 -51.31
CA THR A 42 14.41 -3.02 -51.41
C THR A 42 14.69 -3.90 -50.19
N LEU A 43 14.40 -5.19 -50.44
CA LEU A 43 14.60 -6.38 -49.64
C LEU A 43 16.06 -6.59 -49.24
N ASP A 44 16.29 -7.01 -47.99
CA ASP A 44 17.25 -8.04 -47.62
C ASP A 44 16.96 -8.54 -46.19
N ALA A 45 17.07 -9.86 -46.00
CA ALA A 45 16.84 -10.53 -44.72
C ALA A 45 18.07 -10.42 -43.80
N PRO A 46 17.86 -10.12 -42.50
CA PRO A 46 18.78 -10.60 -41.49
C PRO A 46 18.09 -11.22 -40.26
N ALA A 47 18.84 -12.11 -39.63
CA ALA A 47 18.51 -12.94 -38.48
C ALA A 47 17.63 -12.27 -37.41
N ALA A 48 16.60 -13.00 -36.98
CA ALA A 48 15.76 -12.65 -35.83
C ALA A 48 16.63 -12.55 -34.57
N SER A 49 16.99 -11.33 -34.19
CA SER A 49 17.49 -11.03 -32.85
C SER A 49 16.31 -11.11 -31.89
N ILE A 50 16.25 -12.21 -31.15
CA ILE A 50 15.39 -12.35 -29.96
C ILE A 50 15.77 -11.27 -28.96
N ASN A 51 15.07 -10.15 -28.98
CA ASN A 51 15.04 -9.23 -27.86
C ASN A 51 14.36 -9.96 -26.71
N ALA A 52 15.16 -10.59 -25.85
CA ALA A 52 14.73 -11.00 -24.53
C ALA A 52 14.38 -9.72 -23.76
N ALA A 53 13.12 -9.27 -23.90
CA ALA A 53 12.53 -8.33 -22.96
C ALA A 53 12.55 -9.04 -21.61
N GLY A 54 13.57 -8.74 -20.82
CA GLY A 54 13.65 -9.19 -19.44
C GLY A 54 12.41 -8.68 -18.73
N SER A 55 11.44 -9.56 -18.50
CA SER A 55 10.42 -9.37 -17.49
C SER A 55 11.17 -9.14 -16.18
N LYS A 56 11.29 -7.87 -15.77
CA LYS A 56 11.64 -7.56 -14.39
C LYS A 56 10.56 -8.23 -13.55
N SER A 57 10.91 -9.35 -12.92
CA SER A 57 10.09 -9.94 -11.87
C SER A 57 9.69 -8.79 -10.96
N LYS A 58 8.38 -8.53 -10.83
CA LYS A 58 7.89 -7.75 -9.69
C LYS A 58 8.29 -8.59 -8.50
N GLU A 59 9.43 -8.26 -7.92
CA GLU A 59 9.88 -8.88 -6.68
C GLU A 59 8.71 -8.76 -5.73
N SER A 60 8.17 -9.92 -5.32
CA SER A 60 7.20 -9.98 -4.24
C SER A 60 7.95 -9.54 -3.00
N LYS A 61 7.98 -8.23 -2.76
CA LYS A 61 8.57 -7.65 -1.56
C LYS A 61 7.62 -7.98 -0.43
N THR A 62 7.88 -9.10 0.22
CA THR A 62 7.11 -9.61 1.36
C THR A 62 7.37 -8.80 2.64
N THR A 63 8.35 -7.89 2.61
CA THR A 63 8.71 -7.02 3.72
C THR A 63 8.26 -5.57 3.46
N PRO A 64 7.89 -4.81 4.51
CA PRO A 64 7.38 -3.45 4.38
C PRO A 64 8.48 -2.40 4.14
N ILE A 65 9.70 -2.79 3.73
CA ILE A 65 10.86 -1.89 3.52
C ILE A 65 10.52 -0.71 2.59
N HIS A 66 9.64 -0.94 1.62
CA HIS A 66 9.25 0.07 0.64
C HIS A 66 7.77 0.50 0.76
N MET A 67 7.09 0.07 1.82
CA MET A 67 5.69 0.40 2.07
C MET A 67 5.57 1.87 2.50
N SER A 68 4.68 2.61 1.85
CA SER A 68 4.29 3.93 2.33
C SER A 68 3.26 3.83 3.46
N CYS A 69 3.05 4.92 4.19
CA CYS A 69 1.98 5.04 5.17
C CYS A 69 0.60 4.89 4.51
N GLU A 70 0.43 5.37 3.28
CA GLU A 70 -0.78 5.15 2.48
C GLU A 70 -1.03 3.65 2.22
N ASP A 71 0.00 2.93 1.76
CA ASP A 71 -0.08 1.48 1.53
C ASP A 71 -0.39 0.72 2.82
N PHE A 72 0.20 1.13 3.95
CA PHE A 72 -0.05 0.55 5.27
C PHE A 72 -1.50 0.75 5.72
N LEU A 73 -2.04 1.96 5.58
CA LEU A 73 -3.43 2.26 5.92
C LEU A 73 -4.44 1.51 5.04
N ALA A 74 -4.04 1.17 3.81
CA ALA A 74 -4.85 0.40 2.87
C ALA A 74 -4.81 -1.13 3.10
N LEU A 75 -3.99 -1.62 4.04
CA LEU A 75 -3.96 -3.05 4.40
C LEU A 75 -5.27 -3.49 5.08
N ASP A 76 -5.54 -4.79 5.05
CA ASP A 76 -6.47 -5.39 5.99
C ASP A 76 -6.01 -5.11 7.43
N THR A 77 -6.95 -4.75 8.30
CA THR A 77 -6.66 -4.44 9.71
C THR A 77 -5.91 -5.56 10.44
N GLN A 78 -6.12 -6.84 10.10
CA GLN A 78 -5.40 -7.96 10.71
C GLN A 78 -3.93 -8.02 10.28
N ALA A 79 -3.56 -7.39 9.16
CA ALA A 79 -2.19 -7.33 8.68
C ALA A 79 -1.41 -6.13 9.24
N GLN A 80 -2.08 -5.14 9.83
CA GLN A 80 -1.43 -3.91 10.32
C GLN A 80 -0.51 -4.19 11.51
N THR A 81 -1.00 -4.82 12.58
CA THR A 81 -0.19 -5.13 13.78
C THR A 81 1.06 -5.96 13.45
N PRO A 82 0.99 -7.06 12.66
CA PRO A 82 2.18 -7.81 12.25
C PRO A 82 3.21 -6.98 11.47
N VAL A 83 2.76 -6.06 10.62
CA VAL A 83 3.65 -5.16 9.87
C VAL A 83 4.33 -4.16 10.81
N VAL A 84 3.58 -3.56 11.75
CA VAL A 84 4.15 -2.65 12.75
C VAL A 84 5.12 -3.39 13.67
N PHE A 85 4.82 -4.62 14.06
CA PHE A 85 5.72 -5.46 14.85
C PHE A 85 7.05 -5.68 14.14
N TRP A 86 6.99 -5.99 12.85
CA TRP A 86 8.19 -6.17 12.02
C TRP A 86 9.03 -4.89 11.94
N VAL A 87 8.40 -3.72 11.76
CA VAL A 87 9.12 -2.43 11.68
C VAL A 87 9.69 -2.03 13.04
N SER A 88 8.92 -2.19 14.11
CA SER A 88 9.33 -1.86 15.49
C SER A 88 10.56 -2.65 15.91
N ASN A 89 10.66 -3.89 15.45
CA ASN A 89 11.75 -4.81 15.76
C ASN A 89 12.73 -4.99 14.59
N LEU A 90 12.74 -4.05 13.64
CA LEU A 90 13.72 -4.05 12.57
C LEU A 90 15.13 -3.89 13.18
N ASP A 91 16.09 -4.68 12.69
CA ASP A 91 17.48 -4.72 13.16
C ASP A 91 17.69 -5.13 14.63
N THR A 92 16.64 -5.54 15.36
CA THR A 92 16.81 -6.07 16.71
C THR A 92 17.47 -7.44 16.68
N HIS A 93 18.35 -7.72 17.64
CA HIS A 93 19.03 -9.00 17.74
C HIS A 93 18.32 -9.98 18.68
N TYR A 94 17.21 -9.56 19.30
CA TYR A 94 16.37 -10.32 20.23
C TYR A 94 17.15 -10.86 21.44
N LYS A 95 18.14 -10.10 21.90
CA LYS A 95 19.01 -10.47 23.03
C LYS A 95 18.87 -9.42 24.12
N GLY A 96 18.61 -9.88 25.34
CA GLY A 96 18.58 -9.01 26.53
C GLY A 96 17.39 -8.04 26.58
N GLY A 97 16.30 -8.32 25.85
CA GLY A 97 15.09 -7.48 25.88
C GLY A 97 15.17 -6.23 25.01
N ASP A 98 15.98 -6.24 23.95
CA ASP A 98 16.10 -5.15 22.98
C ASP A 98 14.94 -5.08 21.95
N TYR A 99 13.84 -5.79 22.20
CA TYR A 99 12.68 -5.87 21.33
C TYR A 99 11.44 -5.26 21.99
N VAL A 100 10.53 -4.74 21.18
CA VAL A 100 9.18 -4.33 21.58
C VAL A 100 8.28 -5.55 21.51
N ASP A 101 7.67 -5.94 22.63
CA ASP A 101 6.82 -7.12 22.67
C ASP A 101 5.50 -6.94 21.90
N GLU A 102 4.88 -8.05 21.54
CA GLU A 102 3.67 -8.09 20.71
C GLU A 102 2.50 -7.31 21.33
N GLN A 103 2.34 -7.39 22.65
CA GLN A 103 1.24 -6.72 23.34
C GLN A 103 1.43 -5.20 23.31
N GLN A 104 2.65 -4.71 23.55
CA GLN A 104 2.97 -3.29 23.39
C GLN A 104 2.70 -2.82 21.96
N VAL A 105 3.06 -3.62 20.97
CA VAL A 105 2.81 -3.27 19.56
C VAL A 105 1.32 -3.20 19.24
N ASP A 106 0.53 -4.17 19.66
CA ASP A 106 -0.91 -4.23 19.36
C ASP A 106 -1.68 -3.10 20.06
N GLU A 107 -1.48 -2.94 21.36
CA GLU A 107 -2.30 -2.04 22.17
C GLU A 107 -1.86 -0.56 22.06
N PHE A 108 -0.58 -0.29 21.78
CA PHE A 108 -0.03 1.06 21.88
C PHE A 108 0.63 1.54 20.59
N VAL A 109 1.55 0.77 20.01
CA VAL A 109 2.36 1.24 18.88
C VAL A 109 1.52 1.28 17.59
N THR A 110 0.70 0.26 17.32
CA THR A 110 -0.11 0.19 16.10
C THR A 110 -1.10 1.37 15.99
N PRO A 111 -1.89 1.71 17.03
CA PRO A 111 -2.73 2.91 17.00
C PRO A 111 -1.94 4.20 16.78
N MET A 112 -0.76 4.34 17.39
CA MET A 112 0.11 5.50 17.20
C MET A 112 0.60 5.60 15.75
N VAL A 113 1.02 4.49 15.15
CA VAL A 113 1.45 4.45 13.73
C VAL A 113 0.30 4.78 12.79
N ILE A 114 -0.90 4.28 13.04
CA ILE A 114 -2.10 4.65 12.27
C ILE A 114 -2.33 6.17 12.35
N GLU A 115 -2.23 6.76 13.54
CA GLU A 115 -2.39 8.21 13.73
C GLU A 115 -1.34 9.01 12.92
N GLU A 116 -0.08 8.58 12.97
CA GLU A 116 1.02 9.22 12.23
C GLU A 116 0.91 9.07 10.73
N CYS A 117 0.54 7.90 10.25
CA CYS A 117 0.34 7.65 8.83
C CYS A 117 -0.84 8.45 8.26
N ASN A 118 -1.90 8.70 9.05
CA ASN A 118 -3.00 9.57 8.63
C ASN A 118 -2.55 11.03 8.46
N LYS A 119 -1.56 11.51 9.22
CA LYS A 119 -1.02 12.88 9.10
C LYS A 119 -0.13 13.04 7.88
N ALA A 120 0.61 12.00 7.49
CA ALA A 120 1.62 12.06 6.44
C ALA A 120 1.66 10.78 5.58
N PRO A 121 0.64 10.54 4.72
CA PRO A 121 0.48 9.27 3.99
C PRO A 121 1.63 8.94 3.03
N ALA A 122 2.33 9.93 2.50
CA ALA A 122 3.48 9.73 1.61
C ALA A 122 4.77 9.27 2.33
N THR A 123 4.81 9.31 3.67
CA THR A 123 5.96 8.88 4.47
C THR A 123 6.17 7.38 4.31
N LYS A 124 7.43 6.90 4.26
CA LYS A 124 7.67 5.47 4.31
C LYS A 124 7.47 4.96 5.73
N LEU A 125 6.83 3.80 5.85
CA LEU A 125 6.51 3.23 7.16
C LEU A 125 7.77 3.01 8.01
N ILE A 126 8.86 2.53 7.40
CA ILE A 126 10.13 2.29 8.10
C ILE A 126 10.76 3.56 8.68
N ASP A 127 10.47 4.73 8.11
CA ASP A 127 11.01 6.01 8.60
C ASP A 127 10.37 6.41 9.94
N LEU A 128 9.25 5.77 10.33
CA LEU A 128 8.61 5.96 11.62
C LEU A 128 9.26 5.14 12.76
N LYS A 129 10.20 4.23 12.48
CA LYS A 129 10.81 3.34 13.50
C LYS A 129 11.33 4.10 14.72
N SER A 130 12.11 5.16 14.52
CA SER A 130 12.64 5.96 15.64
C SER A 130 11.54 6.63 16.47
N LYS A 131 10.38 6.90 15.89
CA LYS A 131 9.21 7.42 16.60
C LYS A 131 8.51 6.33 17.40
N MET A 132 8.39 5.11 16.85
CA MET A 132 7.90 3.93 17.57
C MET A 132 8.77 3.65 18.81
N GLU A 133 10.10 3.64 18.65
CA GLU A 133 11.04 3.43 19.76
C GLU A 133 10.92 4.50 20.86
N GLN A 134 10.80 5.77 20.47
CA GLN A 134 10.60 6.87 21.43
C GLN A 134 9.26 6.77 22.15
N TYR A 135 8.21 6.34 21.44
CA TYR A 135 6.90 6.15 22.02
C TYR A 135 6.93 5.04 23.07
N VAL A 136 7.53 3.88 22.76
CA VAL A 136 7.70 2.78 23.72
C VAL A 136 8.47 3.25 24.96
N LYS A 137 9.65 3.86 24.80
CA LYS A 137 10.48 4.37 25.92
C LYS A 137 9.79 5.40 26.81
N LYS A 138 8.79 6.10 26.29
CA LYS A 138 8.03 7.10 27.03
C LYS A 138 6.93 6.46 27.88
N HIS A 139 6.41 5.32 27.44
CA HIS A 139 5.24 4.68 28.00
C HIS A 139 5.57 3.43 28.85
N PHE A 140 6.79 2.90 28.76
CA PHE A 140 7.29 1.72 29.47
C PHE A 140 8.73 1.93 29.93
#